data_AF-A0AAU3YTK1-F1
#
_entry.id   AF-A0AAU3YTK1-F1
#
_cell.length_a   1.000
_cell.length_b   1.000
_cell.length_c   1.000
_cell.angle_alpha   90.00
_cell.angle_beta   90.00
_cell.angle_gamma   90.00
#
_symmetry.space_group_name_H-M   'P 1'
#
loop_
_entity.id
_entity.type
_entity.pdbx_description
1 polymer ?
#
loop_
_entity_poly.entity_id
_entity_poly.type
_entity_poly.pdbx_seq_one_letter_code
_entity_poly.pdbx_strand_id
1 'polypeptide(L)'
;MNHYGAQMMRHWQEERSQELEQLEDPETFFAELGVEIAQQVETQARSLSGEAPSQEGYLARLQRLNTARMQAESEVVRKYLLQEPEPTE
;
A
#
# COMPACT_ATOMS: atom_id res chain seq x y z
N MET A 1 0.42 -4.18 13.79
CA MET A 1 0.17 -3.31 12.62
C MET A 1 1.48 -2.92 11.93
N ASN A 2 1.52 -2.86 10.60
CA ASN A 2 2.70 -2.43 9.85
C ASN A 2 2.66 -0.92 9.52
N HIS A 3 3.66 -0.40 8.80
CA HIS A 3 3.73 1.03 8.50
C HIS A 3 2.59 1.53 7.58
N TYR A 4 2.11 0.70 6.64
CA TYR A 4 0.98 1.03 5.77
C TYR A 4 -0.32 1.16 6.59
N GLY A 5 -0.59 0.20 7.46
CA GLY A 5 -1.75 0.24 8.35
C GLY A 5 -1.74 1.46 9.27
N ALA A 6 -0.58 1.77 9.86
CA ALA A 6 -0.42 2.95 10.70
C ALA A 6 -0.61 4.26 9.92
N GLN A 7 -0.18 4.31 8.66
CA GLN A 7 -0.38 5.46 7.78
C GLN A 7 -1.86 5.64 7.42
N MET A 8 -2.57 4.56 7.07
CA MET A 8 -4.01 4.61 6.79
C MET A 8 -4.82 5.03 8.02
N MET A 9 -4.50 4.45 9.18
CA MET A 9 -5.16 4.80 10.44
C MET A 9 -5.00 6.29 10.77
N ARG A 10 -3.79 6.84 10.61
CA ARG A 10 -3.55 8.28 10.83
C ARG A 10 -4.35 9.14 9.85
N HIS A 11 -4.38 8.75 8.58
CA HIS A 11 -5.16 9.47 7.58
C HIS A 11 -6.67 9.47 7.92
N TRP A 12 -7.21 8.33 8.34
CA TRP A 12 -8.60 8.23 8.79
C TRP A 12 -8.87 9.01 10.08
N GLN A 13 -7.90 9.09 11.00
CA GLN A 13 -8.04 9.94 12.18
C GLN A 13 -8.20 11.42 11.81
N GLU A 14 -7.46 11.89 10.80
CA GLU A 14 -7.46 13.30 10.37
C GLU A 14 -8.69 13.65 9.50
N GLU A 15 -9.05 12.79 8.54
CA GLU A 15 -10.07 13.10 7.53
C GLU A 15 -11.42 12.40 7.78
N ARG A 16 -11.45 11.31 8.56
CA ARG A 16 -12.59 10.39 8.72
C ARG A 16 -12.78 9.89 10.15
N SER A 17 -12.62 10.77 11.13
CA SER A 17 -12.64 10.39 12.55
C SER A 17 -13.95 9.70 12.95
N GLN A 18 -15.08 10.12 12.36
CA GLN A 18 -16.41 9.52 12.61
C GLN A 18 -16.53 8.08 12.09
N GLU A 19 -15.89 7.75 10.97
CA GLU A 19 -15.89 6.37 10.44
C GLU A 19 -14.98 5.48 11.29
N LEU A 20 -13.85 6.03 11.73
CA LEU A 20 -12.95 5.35 12.65
C LEU A 20 -13.63 4.99 13.98
N GLU A 21 -14.45 5.89 14.53
CA GLU A 21 -15.21 5.66 15.78
C GLU A 21 -16.32 4.61 15.64
N GLN A 22 -16.77 4.32 14.42
CA GLN A 22 -17.76 3.27 14.14
C GLN A 22 -17.14 1.88 14.03
N LEU A 23 -15.82 1.79 13.87
CA LEU A 23 -15.12 0.50 13.85
C LEU A 23 -15.02 -0.06 15.28
N GLU A 24 -15.43 -1.32 15.43
CA GLU A 24 -15.39 -2.02 16.72
C GLU A 24 -13.95 -2.32 17.18
N ASP A 25 -13.06 -2.66 16.23
CA ASP A 25 -11.64 -2.84 16.46
C ASP A 25 -10.81 -2.21 15.33
N PRO A 26 -10.52 -0.90 15.43
CA PRO A 26 -9.74 -0.21 14.41
C PRO A 26 -8.30 -0.73 14.34
N GLU A 27 -7.68 -1.16 15.45
CA GLU A 27 -6.30 -1.66 15.43
C GLU A 27 -6.18 -2.93 14.60
N THR A 28 -7.10 -3.88 14.76
CA THR A 28 -7.13 -5.12 13.96
C THR A 28 -7.44 -4.81 12.50
N PHE A 29 -8.44 -3.97 12.22
CA PHE A 29 -8.79 -3.57 10.85
C PHE A 29 -7.61 -2.97 10.10
N PHE A 30 -6.92 -1.98 10.68
CA PHE A 30 -5.76 -1.35 10.03
C PHE A 30 -4.53 -2.27 10.01
N ALA A 31 -4.40 -3.21 10.95
CA ALA A 31 -3.35 -4.22 10.89
C ALA A 31 -3.53 -5.15 9.68
N GLU A 32 -4.75 -5.61 9.42
CA GLU A 32 -5.10 -6.44 8.26
C GLU A 32 -4.99 -5.65 6.95
N LEU A 33 -5.56 -4.44 6.90
CA LEU A 33 -5.46 -3.54 5.74
C LEU A 33 -4.00 -3.25 5.39
N GLY A 34 -3.15 -3.03 6.39
CA GLY A 34 -1.73 -2.84 6.19
C GLY A 34 -1.06 -4.04 5.53
N VAL A 35 -1.42 -5.27 5.94
CA VAL A 35 -0.89 -6.50 5.33
C VAL A 35 -1.36 -6.65 3.88
N GLU A 36 -2.63 -6.35 3.61
CA GLU A 36 -3.19 -6.35 2.25
C GLU A 36 -2.45 -5.36 1.34
N ILE A 37 -2.26 -4.11 1.80
CA ILE A 37 -1.49 -3.09 1.08
C ILE A 37 -0.08 -3.59 0.78
N ALA A 38 0.61 -4.17 1.77
CA ALA A 38 1.96 -4.69 1.57
C ALA A 38 2.02 -5.79 0.49
N GLN A 39 1.06 -6.71 0.49
CA GLN A 39 0.97 -7.77 -0.51
C GLN A 39 0.68 -7.21 -1.90
N GLN A 40 -0.19 -6.20 -1.99
CA GLN A 40 -0.52 -5.55 -3.25
C GLN A 40 0.68 -4.75 -3.80
N VAL A 41 1.44 -4.07 -2.94
CA VAL A 41 2.71 -3.41 -3.31
C VAL A 41 3.70 -4.42 -3.87
N GLU A 42 3.90 -5.57 -3.21
CA GLU A 42 4.80 -6.61 -3.73
C GLU A 42 4.35 -7.15 -5.09
N THR A 43 3.05 -7.43 -5.22
CA THR A 43 2.46 -7.94 -6.47
C THR A 43 2.65 -6.94 -7.61
N GLN A 44 2.34 -5.67 -7.35
CA GLN A 44 2.48 -4.61 -8.33
C GLN A 44 3.95 -4.31 -8.64
N ALA A 45 4.85 -4.33 -7.65
CA ALA A 45 6.28 -4.15 -7.85
C ALA A 45 6.87 -5.24 -8.75
N ARG A 46 6.46 -6.50 -8.58
CA ARG A 46 6.86 -7.60 -9.48
C ARG A 46 6.38 -7.34 -10.90
N SER A 47 5.11 -6.95 -11.07
CA SER A 47 4.54 -6.60 -12.36
C SER A 47 5.26 -5.43 -13.04
N LEU A 48 5.58 -4.36 -12.29
CA LEU A 48 6.28 -3.17 -12.80
C LEU A 48 7.73 -3.45 -13.14
N SER A 49 8.40 -4.29 -12.35
CA SER A 49 9.78 -4.66 -12.62
C SER A 49 9.90 -5.43 -13.93
N GLY A 50 8.91 -6.28 -14.24
CA GLY A 50 8.93 -7.14 -15.43
C GLY A 50 10.05 -8.19 -15.38
N GLU A 51 10.27 -8.84 -16.52
CA GLU A 51 11.30 -9.87 -16.64
C GLU A 51 12.71 -9.27 -16.65
N ALA A 52 13.67 -9.98 -16.04
CA ALA A 52 15.04 -9.49 -15.96
C ALA A 52 15.73 -9.62 -17.33
N PRO A 53 16.43 -8.58 -17.84
CA PRO A 53 17.23 -8.70 -19.05
C PRO A 53 18.36 -9.73 -18.88
N SER A 54 18.64 -10.51 -19.94
CA SER A 54 19.61 -11.63 -19.91
C SER A 54 21.05 -11.24 -19.56
N GLN A 55 21.40 -9.95 -19.62
CA GLN A 55 22.72 -9.40 -19.27
C GLN A 55 22.63 -8.24 -18.25
N GLU A 56 21.60 -8.26 -17.40
CA GLU A 56 21.43 -7.24 -16.35
C GLU A 56 22.51 -7.37 -15.27
N GLY A 57 23.38 -6.36 -15.15
CA GLY A 57 24.35 -6.26 -14.07
C GLY A 57 23.68 -6.03 -12.70
N TYR A 58 24.35 -6.39 -11.61
CA TYR A 58 23.80 -6.32 -10.25
C TYR A 58 23.21 -4.94 -9.88
N LEU A 59 23.94 -3.86 -10.18
CA LEU A 59 23.49 -2.49 -9.87
C LEU A 59 22.25 -2.10 -10.69
N ALA A 60 22.20 -2.48 -11.96
CA ALA A 60 21.04 -2.22 -12.82
C ALA A 60 19.81 -2.98 -12.31
N ARG A 61 19.98 -4.24 -11.89
CA ARG A 61 18.93 -5.03 -11.25
C ARG A 61 18.40 -4.37 -9.99
N LEU A 62 19.31 -3.96 -9.10
CA LEU A 62 18.93 -3.32 -7.84
C LEU A 62 18.17 -2.03 -8.09
N GLN A 63 18.62 -1.22 -9.05
CA GLN A 63 17.93 0.01 -9.45
C GLN A 63 16.52 -0.31 -9.98
N ARG A 64 16.38 -1.26 -10.92
CA ARG A 64 15.08 -1.64 -11.49
C ARG A 64 14.10 -2.10 -10.41
N LEU A 65 14.52 -2.99 -9.52
CA LEU A 65 13.67 -3.52 -8.45
C LEU A 65 13.28 -2.43 -7.45
N ASN A 66 14.20 -1.55 -7.06
CA ASN A 66 13.90 -0.44 -6.16
C ASN A 66 12.95 0.57 -6.80
N THR A 67 13.16 0.93 -8.06
CA THR A 67 12.25 1.83 -8.79
C THR A 67 10.85 1.22 -8.91
N ALA A 68 10.74 -0.05 -9.27
CA ALA A 68 9.46 -0.74 -9.37
C ALA A 68 8.74 -0.80 -8.01
N ARG A 69 9.47 -1.04 -6.92
CA ARG A 69 8.90 -1.04 -5.58
C ARG A 69 8.40 0.34 -5.15
N MET A 70 9.20 1.39 -5.36
CA MET A 70 8.79 2.76 -5.02
C MET A 70 7.56 3.21 -5.82
N GLN A 71 7.49 2.86 -7.10
CA GLN A 71 6.34 3.15 -7.94
C GLN A 71 5.10 2.39 -7.46
N ALA A 72 5.22 1.08 -7.24
CA ALA A 72 4.12 0.27 -6.70
C ALA A 72 3.61 0.81 -5.36
N GLU A 73 4.52 1.16 -4.44
CA GLU A 73 4.17 1.70 -3.14
C GLU A 73 3.37 3.00 -3.26
N SER A 74 3.85 3.95 -4.07
CA SER A 74 3.16 5.21 -4.33
C SER A 74 1.77 5.00 -4.93
N GLU A 75 1.65 4.11 -5.92
CA GLU A 75 0.38 3.86 -6.61
C GLU A 75 -0.64 3.14 -5.72
N VAL A 76 -0.23 2.09 -5.00
CA VAL A 76 -1.10 1.32 -4.11
C VAL A 76 -1.56 2.20 -2.97
N VAL A 77 -0.64 2.82 -2.22
CA VAL A 77 -0.99 3.67 -1.08
C VAL A 77 -1.92 4.80 -1.52
N ARG A 78 -1.65 5.45 -2.65
CA ARG A 78 -2.52 6.49 -3.20
C ARG A 78 -3.91 5.96 -3.55
N LYS A 79 -4.05 4.74 -4.09
CA LYS A 79 -5.37 4.14 -4.37
C LYS A 79 -6.17 3.98 -3.08
N TYR A 80 -5.59 3.47 -2.01
CA TYR A 80 -6.29 3.31 -0.72
C TYR A 80 -6.60 4.65 -0.04
N LEU A 81 -5.73 5.66 -0.17
CA LEU A 81 -6.01 7.01 0.35
C LEU A 81 -7.13 7.71 -0.43
N LEU A 82 -7.21 7.49 -1.74
CA LEU A 82 -8.24 8.12 -2.60
C LEU A 82 -9.55 7.35 -2.66
N GLN A 83 -9.59 6.10 -2.17
CA GLN A 83 -10.85 5.38 -2.02
C GLN A 83 -11.68 6.10 -0.96
N GLU A 84 -12.68 6.85 -1.42
CA GLU A 84 -13.86 7.12 -0.63
C GLU A 84 -14.55 5.76 -0.40
N PRO A 85 -14.88 5.35 0.84
CA PRO A 85 -15.76 4.22 1.02
C PRO A 85 -17.05 4.60 0.30
N GLU A 86 -17.48 3.73 -0.61
CA GLU A 86 -18.81 3.82 -1.20
C GLU A 86 -19.79 4.10 -0.06
N PRO A 87 -20.51 5.24 -0.08
CA PRO A 87 -21.53 5.47 0.91
C PRO A 87 -22.51 4.31 0.77
N THR A 88 -22.64 3.50 1.81
CA THR A 88 -23.68 2.49 1.89
C THR A 88 -25.03 3.20 1.71
N GLU A 89 -25.59 3.15 0.51
CA GLU A 89 -27.00 3.48 0.21
C GLU A 89 -27.95 2.39 0.71
#